data_AF-A0A838H963-F1
#
_entry.id   AF-A0A838H963-F1
#
_cell.length_a   1.000
_cell.length_b   1.000
_cell.length_c   1.000
_cell.angle_alpha   90.00
_cell.angle_beta   90.00
_cell.angle_gamma   90.00
#
_symmetry.space_group_name_H-M   'P 1'
#
loop_
_entity.id
_entity.type
_entity.pdbx_description
1 polymer ?
#
loop_
_entity_poly.entity_id
_entity_poly.type
_entity_poly.pdbx_seq_one_letter_code
_entity_poly.pdbx_strand_id
1 'polypeptide(L)' 'VWSSDDCPASLPARQVVVRADPATTYEFRWDGRRSVTGCTAPGAGAPPGGYWVEVALVGADIHKGYFDVSR' A
#
# COMPACT_ATOMS: atom_id res chain seq x y z
N VAL A 1 -6.87 1.96 7.05
CA VAL A 1 -6.02 1.34 8.10
C VAL A 1 -4.62 1.88 7.96
N TRP A 2 -4.00 1.64 6.81
CA TRP A 2 -2.84 2.36 6.33
C TRP A 2 -3.17 2.93 4.94
N SER A 3 -2.65 4.10 4.59
CA SER A 3 -2.79 4.71 3.25
C SER A 3 -1.49 5.41 2.85
N SER A 4 -1.15 5.34 1.56
CA SER A 4 -0.09 6.13 0.95
C SER A 4 -0.35 7.64 1.05
N ASP A 5 -1.62 8.03 1.04
CA ASP A 5 -2.04 9.44 1.02
C ASP A 5 -1.80 10.13 2.38
N ASP A 6 -1.83 9.35 3.47
CA ASP A 6 -1.46 9.85 4.79
C ASP A 6 0.05 10.10 4.92
N CYS A 7 0.85 9.38 4.13
CA CYS A 7 2.30 9.35 4.22
C CYS A 7 2.99 9.62 2.86
N PRO A 8 2.75 10.75 2.17
CA PRO A 8 3.21 10.93 0.79
C PRO A 8 4.75 10.87 0.64
N ALA A 9 5.50 11.14 1.72
CA ALA A 9 6.96 11.01 1.73
C ALA A 9 7.48 9.59 2.04
N SER A 10 6.65 8.68 2.55
CA SER A 10 7.08 7.31 2.90
C SER A 10 7.14 6.37 1.70
N LEU A 11 6.50 6.74 0.58
CA LEU A 11 6.56 6.02 -0.67
C LEU A 11 7.33 6.83 -1.70
N PRO A 12 8.62 6.52 -1.94
CA PRO A 12 9.39 7.22 -2.95
C PRO A 12 8.76 6.97 -4.32
N ALA A 13 8.51 8.05 -5.06
CA ALA A 13 8.13 7.96 -6.47
C ALA A 13 9.21 7.17 -7.22
N ARG A 14 8.78 6.18 -8.01
CA ARG A 14 9.68 5.38 -8.85
C ARG A 14 9.25 5.47 -10.29
N GLN A 15 10.20 5.80 -11.16
CA GLN A 15 10.00 5.68 -12.59
C GLN A 15 10.06 4.19 -12.96
N VAL A 16 8.94 3.65 -13.42
CA VAL A 16 8.85 2.28 -13.92
C VAL A 16 8.81 2.30 -15.44
N VAL A 17 9.60 1.43 -16.08
CA VAL A 17 9.54 1.25 -17.54
C VAL A 17 8.56 0.12 -17.83
N VAL A 18 7.38 0.49 -18.32
CA VAL A 18 6.38 -0.49 -18.76
C VAL A 18 6.86 -1.09 -20.09
N ARG A 19 7.23 -2.36 -20.07
CA ARG A 19 7.54 -3.16 -21.27
C ARG A 19 6.33 -4.02 -21.63
N ALA A 20 6.21 -4.38 -22.91
CA ALA A 20 5.16 -5.30 -23.36
C ALA A 20 5.26 -6.69 -22.69
N ASP A 21 6.47 -7.09 -22.32
CA ASP A 21 6.82 -8.30 -21.57
C ASP A 21 8.25 -8.10 -21.01
N PRO A 22 8.56 -8.38 -19.72
CA PRO A 22 7.71 -8.89 -18.65
C PRO A 22 6.97 -7.83 -17.82
N ALA A 23 5.96 -8.31 -17.09
CA ALA A 23 5.22 -7.53 -16.10
C ALA A 23 6.17 -6.87 -15.09
N THR A 24 5.90 -5.61 -14.74
CA THR A 24 6.63 -4.92 -13.67
C THR A 24 5.97 -5.23 -12.33
N THR A 25 6.72 -5.83 -11.41
CA THR A 25 6.25 -6.12 -10.06
C THR A 25 6.65 -5.01 -9.09
N TYR A 26 5.70 -4.54 -8.30
CA TYR A 26 5.94 -3.65 -7.15
C TYR A 26 5.53 -4.38 -5.87
N GLU A 27 6.50 -4.59 -4.97
CA GLU A 27 6.25 -5.19 -3.66
C GLU A 27 6.07 -4.09 -2.62
N PHE A 28 4.90 -4.06 -1.98
CA PHE A 28 4.62 -3.22 -0.82
C PHE A 28 4.55 -4.08 0.44
N ARG A 29 5.36 -3.73 1.44
CA ARG A 29 5.34 -4.39 2.75
C ARG A 29 4.64 -3.51 3.76
N TRP A 30 3.56 -4.03 4.31
CA TRP A 30 2.86 -3.43 5.43
C TRP A 30 3.34 -4.04 6.75
N ASP A 31 3.71 -3.21 7.71
CA ASP A 31 4.20 -3.60 9.03
C ASP A 31 3.09 -3.87 10.07
N GLY A 32 1.83 -3.90 9.62
CA GLY A 32 0.66 -4.05 10.48
C GLY A 32 0.30 -2.78 11.26
N ARG A 33 0.96 -1.65 11.01
CA ARG A 33 0.69 -0.38 11.69
C ARG A 33 -0.25 0.49 10.89
N ARG A 34 -1.12 1.21 11.59
CA ARG A 34 -1.99 2.22 10.99
C ARG A 34 -1.17 3.43 10.56
N SER A 35 -1.57 4.09 9.48
CA SER A 35 -1.03 5.40 9.10
C SER A 35 -1.58 6.50 10.01
N VAL A 36 -0.87 7.64 10.07
CA VAL A 36 -1.30 8.87 10.75
C VAL A 36 -1.02 10.02 9.79
N THR A 37 -1.97 10.91 9.57
CA THR A 37 -1.80 12.02 8.61
C THR A 37 -0.48 12.77 8.78
N GLY A 38 0.34 12.86 7.72
CA GLY A 38 1.62 13.57 7.68
C GLY A 38 2.87 12.76 8.06
N CYS A 39 2.85 11.44 7.87
CA CYS A 39 3.68 10.47 8.61
C CYS A 39 5.19 10.78 8.78
N THR A 40 5.63 10.83 10.05
CA THR A 40 7.04 10.74 10.50
C THR A 40 7.27 9.58 11.49
N ALA A 41 6.19 8.93 11.96
CA ALA A 41 6.19 7.76 12.84
C ALA A 41 4.95 6.88 12.59
N PRO A 42 5.01 5.56 12.86
CA PRO A 42 3.88 4.65 12.68
C PRO A 42 2.79 4.83 13.76
N GLY A 43 1.53 4.57 13.39
CA GLY A 43 0.38 4.60 14.28
C GLY A 43 0.19 3.30 15.09
N ALA A 44 -0.99 3.16 15.70
CA ALA A 44 -1.34 1.97 16.46
C ALA A 44 -1.36 0.69 15.60
N GLY A 45 -1.18 -0.47 16.23
CA GLY A 45 -1.31 -1.76 15.53
C GLY A 45 -2.73 -1.99 15.02
N ALA A 46 -2.84 -2.59 13.83
CA ALA A 46 -4.10 -3.06 13.31
C ALA A 46 -4.58 -4.31 14.10
N PRO A 47 -5.84 -4.36 14.52
CA PRO A 47 -6.38 -5.54 15.20
C PRO A 47 -6.42 -6.75 14.25
N PRO A 48 -6.44 -7.99 14.76
CA PRO A 48 -6.70 -9.16 13.93
C PRO A 48 -8.06 -9.04 13.22
N GLY A 49 -8.14 -9.54 11.98
CA GLY A 49 -9.37 -9.52 11.20
C GLY A 49 -9.15 -9.44 9.69
N GLY A 50 -10.25 -9.28 8.97
CA GLY A 50 -10.28 -9.15 7.52
C GLY A 50 -9.99 -7.74 7.03
N TYR A 51 -9.17 -7.64 6.00
CA TYR A 51 -8.75 -6.37 5.40
C TYR A 51 -8.83 -6.40 3.88
N TRP A 52 -9.12 -5.23 3.33
CA TRP A 52 -9.02 -4.97 1.90
C TRP A 52 -7.76 -4.16 1.61
N VAL A 53 -7.05 -4.52 0.55
CA VAL A 53 -6.02 -3.70 -0.08
C VAL A 53 -6.58 -3.14 -1.38
N GLU A 54 -6.34 -1.87 -1.63
CA GLU A 54 -6.68 -1.20 -2.89
C GLU A 54 -5.41 -0.57 -3.46
N VAL A 55 -5.20 -0.72 -4.76
CA VAL A 55 -4.05 -0.16 -5.48
C VAL A 55 -4.54 0.54 -6.74
N ALA A 56 -4.12 1.79 -6.93
CA ALA A 56 -4.40 2.57 -8.12
C ALA A 56 -3.11 2.86 -8.87
N LEU A 57 -3.13 2.67 -10.19
CA LEU A 57 -2.09 3.15 -11.10
C LEU A 57 -2.69 4.26 -11.95
N VAL A 58 -1.99 5.39 -12.07
CA VAL A 58 -2.47 6.52 -12.88
C VAL A 58 -2.70 6.06 -14.32
N GLY A 59 -3.95 6.18 -14.79
CA GLY A 59 -4.34 5.75 -16.14
C GLY A 59 -4.77 4.28 -16.26
N ALA A 60 -4.93 3.56 -15.15
CA ALA A 60 -5.47 2.20 -15.11
C ALA A 60 -6.59 2.06 -14.07
N ASP A 61 -7.25 0.89 -14.07
CA ASP A 61 -8.28 0.55 -13.10
C ASP A 61 -7.71 0.33 -11.69
N ILE A 62 -8.57 0.50 -10.68
CA ILE A 62 -8.24 0.18 -9.30
C ILE A 62 -8.31 -1.33 -9.11
N HIS A 63 -7.24 -1.92 -8.60
CA HIS A 63 -7.22 -3.31 -8.19
C HIS A 63 -7.50 -3.45 -6.70
N LYS A 64 -8.28 -4.47 -6.32
CA LYS A 64 -8.62 -4.77 -4.93
C LYS A 64 -8.29 -6.21 -4.59
N GLY A 65 -7.87 -6.44 -3.35
CA GLY A 65 -7.62 -7.77 -2.79
C GLY A 65 -8.08 -7.86 -1.35
N TYR A 66 -8.43 -9.06 -0.90
CA TYR A 66 -8.79 -9.35 0.48
C TYR A 66 -7.73 -10.23 1.14
N PHE A 67 -7.44 -9.98 2.40
CA PHE A 67 -6.56 -10.82 3.21
C PHE A 67 -6.94 -10.75 4.69
N ASP A 68 -6.60 -11.81 5.42
CA ASP A 68 -6.77 -11.88 6.87
C ASP A 68 -5.44 -11.58 7.58
N VAL A 69 -5.51 -10.78 8.64
CA VAL A 69 -4.41 -10.59 9.59
C VAL A 69 -4.72 -11.41 10.83
N SER A 70 -3.93 -12.45 11.07
CA SER A 70 -3.92 -13.19 12.32
C SER A 70 -2.90 -12.61 13.31
N ARG A 71 -3.08 -12.93 14.60
CA ARG A 71 -2.20 -12.51 15.69
C ARG A 71 -0.90 -13.31 15.71
#